data_AF-A0A511Z6Z7-F1
#
_entry.id   AF-A0A511Z6Z7-F1
#
_cell.length_a   1.000
_cell.length_b   1.000
_cell.length_c   1.000
_cell.angle_alpha   90.00
_cell.angle_beta   90.00
_cell.angle_gamma   90.00
#
_symmetry.space_group_name_H-M   'P 1'
#
loop_
_entity.id
_entity.type
_entity.pdbx_description
1 polymer ?
#
loop_
_entity_poly.entity_id
_entity_poly.type
_entity_poly.pdbx_seq_one_letter_code
_entity_poly.pdbx_strand_id
1 'polypeptide(L)'
;MFKFYIFIALILVINSVLTKFLRKKYNIIDPKRIRYMSNTHKWVEIILIILFVISLVFLWFFEDLVLVYVLIAIGSVAYIFRAFVEYKYEQEEKEYIITLVDFGSLWVPFAILLVDFI
;
A
#
# COMPACT_ATOMS: atom_id res chain seq x y z
N MET A 1 -2.84 23.68 0.11
CA MET A 1 -3.87 22.61 0.17
C MET A 1 -4.45 22.22 -1.19
N PHE A 2 -5.08 23.11 -1.98
CA PHE A 2 -5.65 22.73 -3.29
C PHE A 2 -4.65 22.06 -4.28
N LYS A 3 -3.43 22.60 -4.39
CA LYS A 3 -2.35 22.02 -5.20
C LYS A 3 -1.96 20.60 -4.77
N PHE A 4 -2.05 20.30 -3.48
CA PHE A 4 -1.74 18.99 -2.91
C PHE A 4 -2.79 17.94 -3.30
N TYR A 5 -4.09 18.32 -3.29
CA TYR A 5 -5.15 17.44 -3.77
C TYR A 5 -5.04 17.16 -5.28
N ILE A 6 -4.69 18.16 -6.09
CA ILE A 6 -4.41 17.97 -7.52
C ILE A 6 -3.25 16.99 -7.73
N PHE A 7 -2.18 17.14 -6.94
CA PHE A 7 -1.02 16.26 -6.99
C PHE A 7 -1.37 14.81 -6.65
N ILE A 8 -2.14 14.57 -5.58
CA ILE A 8 -2.64 13.22 -5.25
C ILE A 8 -3.49 12.65 -6.40
N ALA A 9 -4.43 13.45 -6.93
CA ALA A 9 -5.27 13.02 -8.03
C ALA A 9 -4.44 12.62 -9.26
N LEU A 10 -3.39 13.38 -9.57
CA LEU A 10 -2.47 13.08 -10.67
C LEU A 10 -1.75 11.74 -10.44
N ILE A 11 -1.24 11.49 -9.24
CA ILE A 11 -0.58 10.22 -8.90
C ILE A 11 -1.54 9.04 -9.04
N LEU A 12 -2.78 9.18 -8.58
CA LEU A 12 -3.80 8.12 -8.71
C LEU A 12 -4.13 7.82 -10.17
N VAL A 13 -4.20 8.85 -11.03
CA VAL A 13 -4.38 8.67 -12.48
C VAL A 13 -3.18 7.96 -13.10
N ILE A 14 -1.96 8.39 -12.78
CA ILE A 14 -0.72 7.76 -13.27
C ILE A 14 -0.66 6.29 -12.83
N ASN A 15 -0.93 6.00 -11.56
CA ASN A 15 -0.99 4.63 -11.05
C ASN A 15 -2.03 3.81 -11.83
N SER A 16 -3.25 4.31 -12.02
CA SER A 16 -4.30 3.58 -12.74
C SER A 16 -3.89 3.23 -14.18
N VAL A 17 -3.27 4.18 -14.89
CA VAL A 17 -2.74 3.96 -16.24
C VAL A 17 -1.60 2.94 -16.24
N LEU A 18 -0.64 3.10 -15.31
CA LEU A 18 0.51 2.21 -15.18
C LEU A 18 0.09 0.78 -14.84
N THR A 19 -0.84 0.60 -13.92
CA THR A 19 -1.41 -0.70 -13.54
C THR A 19 -2.09 -1.38 -14.71
N LYS A 20 -2.91 -0.67 -15.49
CA LYS A 20 -3.51 -1.21 -16.73
C LYS A 20 -2.45 -1.61 -17.75
N PHE A 21 -1.44 -0.78 -17.93
CA PHE A 21 -0.35 -1.05 -18.86
C PHE A 21 0.46 -2.29 -18.44
N LEU A 22 0.84 -2.40 -17.17
CA LEU A 22 1.60 -3.53 -16.62
C LEU A 22 0.81 -4.83 -16.71
N ARG A 23 -0.49 -4.80 -16.39
CA ARG A 23 -1.37 -5.97 -16.54
C ARG A 23 -1.41 -6.48 -17.97
N LYS A 24 -1.56 -5.57 -18.95
CA LYS A 24 -1.52 -5.92 -20.37
C LYS A 24 -0.14 -6.43 -20.81
N LYS A 25 0.93 -5.80 -20.34
CA LYS A 25 2.32 -6.14 -20.70
C LYS A 25 2.73 -7.52 -20.18
N TYR A 26 2.33 -7.87 -18.96
CA TYR A 26 2.71 -9.12 -18.31
C TYR A 26 1.64 -10.21 -18.41
N ASN A 27 0.54 -9.96 -19.12
CA ASN A 27 -0.58 -10.87 -19.27
C ASN A 27 -1.10 -11.40 -17.92
N ILE A 28 -1.24 -10.48 -16.96
CA ILE A 28 -1.74 -10.80 -15.61
C ILE A 28 -3.24 -11.06 -15.72
N ILE A 29 -3.64 -12.34 -15.63
CA ILE A 29 -5.03 -12.79 -15.78
C ILE A 29 -5.73 -12.71 -14.44
N ASP A 30 -6.74 -11.85 -14.38
CA ASP A 30 -7.75 -11.65 -13.34
C ASP A 30 -7.29 -11.59 -11.85
N PRO A 31 -7.58 -10.47 -11.15
CA PRO A 31 -7.11 -10.26 -9.80
C PRO A 31 -7.94 -11.06 -8.80
N LYS A 32 -7.44 -12.21 -8.35
CA LYS A 32 -7.82 -12.64 -6.99
C LYS A 32 -7.07 -11.75 -6.01
N ARG A 33 -7.58 -10.51 -5.83
CA ARG A 33 -7.03 -9.44 -4.96
C ARG A 33 -6.70 -9.89 -3.53
N ILE A 34 -7.26 -11.02 -3.10
CA ILE A 34 -6.99 -11.66 -1.82
C ILE A 34 -6.88 -13.16 -2.06
N ARG A 35 -5.66 -13.66 -2.26
CA ARG A 35 -5.36 -15.08 -2.22
C ARG A 35 -4.46 -15.34 -1.01
N TYR A 36 -5.02 -15.99 0.00
CA TYR A 36 -4.23 -16.40 1.16
C TYR A 36 -3.54 -17.71 0.85
N MET A 37 -2.22 -17.70 0.83
CA MET A 37 -1.43 -18.88 0.46
C MET A 37 -1.20 -19.83 1.63
N SER A 38 -1.33 -19.30 2.84
CA SER A 38 -1.32 -20.06 4.08
C SER A 38 -2.21 -19.39 5.11
N ASN A 39 -2.64 -20.16 6.11
CA ASN A 39 -3.31 -19.58 7.28
C ASN A 39 -2.42 -18.53 7.97
N THR A 40 -1.09 -18.73 7.98
CA THR A 40 -0.15 -17.76 8.54
C THR A 40 -0.18 -16.43 7.80
N HIS A 41 -0.14 -16.44 6.46
CA HIS A 41 -0.27 -15.22 5.65
C HIS A 41 -1.58 -14.48 5.95
N LYS A 42 -2.70 -15.22 6.01
CA LYS A 42 -4.01 -14.66 6.37
C LYS A 42 -4.00 -13.99 7.74
N TRP A 43 -3.49 -14.68 8.75
CA TRP A 43 -3.44 -14.15 10.12
C TRP A 43 -2.54 -12.92 10.22
N VAL A 44 -1.39 -12.91 9.55
CA VAL A 44 -0.50 -11.74 9.53
C VAL A 44 -1.18 -10.53 8.90
N GLU A 45 -1.85 -10.68 7.74
CA GLU A 45 -2.57 -9.55 7.13
C GLU A 45 -3.71 -9.04 8.03
N ILE A 46 -4.48 -9.95 8.65
CA ILE A 46 -5.55 -9.57 9.59
C ILE A 46 -4.99 -8.80 10.78
N ILE A 47 -3.89 -9.28 11.39
CA ILE A 47 -3.25 -8.61 12.53
C ILE A 47 -2.76 -7.21 12.13
N LEU A 48 -2.11 -7.08 10.97
CA LEU A 48 -1.64 -5.78 10.48
C LEU A 48 -2.79 -4.81 10.22
N ILE A 49 -3.91 -5.29 9.66
CA ILE A 49 -5.11 -4.46 9.45
C ILE A 49 -5.72 -4.03 10.79
N ILE A 50 -5.82 -4.94 11.78
CA ILE A 50 -6.35 -4.60 13.11
C ILE A 50 -5.47 -3.54 13.77
N LEU A 51 -4.14 -3.71 13.75
CA LEU A 51 -3.20 -2.73 14.30
C LEU A 51 -3.34 -1.38 13.60
N PHE A 52 -3.46 -1.37 12.27
CA PHE A 52 -3.65 -0.15 11.50
C PHE A 52 -4.94 0.60 11.89
N VAL A 53 -6.06 -0.12 12.03
CA VAL A 53 -7.35 0.47 12.45
C VAL A 53 -7.27 1.00 13.88
N ILE A 54 -6.65 0.27 14.80
CA ILE A 54 -6.43 0.74 16.17
C ILE A 54 -5.61 2.03 16.15
N SER A 55 -4.49 2.06 15.44
CA SER A 55 -3.65 3.26 15.33
C SER A 55 -4.40 4.45 14.72
N LEU A 56 -5.32 4.24 13.77
CA LEU A 56 -6.18 5.30 13.24
C LEU A 56 -7.13 5.86 14.30
N VAL A 57 -7.75 4.99 15.10
CA VAL A 57 -8.62 5.41 16.20
C VAL A 57 -7.82 6.23 17.21
N PHE A 58 -6.64 5.78 17.61
CA PHE A 58 -5.77 6.54 18.51
C PHE A 58 -5.36 7.89 17.89
N LEU A 59 -4.98 7.93 16.61
CA LEU A 59 -4.62 9.18 15.95
C LEU A 59 -5.77 10.20 16.00
N TRP A 60 -7.01 9.74 15.83
CA TRP A 60 -8.20 10.59 15.90
C TRP A 60 -8.41 11.22 17.29
N PHE A 61 -8.09 10.49 18.37
CA PHE A 61 -8.30 10.99 19.73
C PHE A 61 -7.13 11.80 20.28
N PHE A 62 -5.91 11.46 19.89
CA PHE A 62 -4.70 12.02 20.51
C PHE A 62 -3.94 13.01 19.61
N GLU A 63 -4.25 13.07 18.31
CA GLU A 63 -3.63 13.96 17.32
C GLU A 63 -2.08 13.95 17.34
N ASP A 64 -1.49 12.83 17.77
CA ASP A 64 -0.04 12.71 17.95
C ASP A 64 0.64 12.34 16.62
N LEU A 65 1.62 13.16 16.21
CA LEU A 65 2.45 12.91 15.03
C LEU A 65 3.19 11.57 15.09
N VAL A 66 3.56 11.09 16.29
CA VAL A 66 4.15 9.76 16.47
C VAL A 66 3.24 8.67 15.91
N LEU A 67 1.92 8.80 16.07
CA LEU A 67 0.95 7.84 15.55
C LEU A 67 0.86 7.86 14.01
N VAL A 68 1.14 9.00 13.38
CA VAL A 68 1.30 9.08 11.92
C VAL A 68 2.48 8.22 11.47
N TYR A 69 3.64 8.32 12.13
CA TYR A 69 4.79 7.47 11.82
C TYR A 69 4.52 5.98 12.07
N VAL A 70 3.74 5.64 13.10
CA VAL A 70 3.33 4.25 13.39
C VAL A 70 2.43 3.71 12.28
N LEU A 71 1.41 4.46 11.85
CA LEU A 71 0.57 4.09 10.70
C LEU A 71 1.41 3.90 9.44
N ILE A 72 2.41 4.76 9.28
CA ILE A 72 3.34 4.69 8.16
C ILE A 72 4.12 3.36 8.19
N ALA A 73 4.68 3.01 9.34
CA ALA A 73 5.42 1.78 9.51
C ALA A 73 4.55 0.53 9.28
N ILE A 74 3.35 0.49 9.87
CA ILE A 74 2.42 -0.65 9.73
C ILE A 74 2.01 -0.83 8.27
N GLY A 75 1.60 0.25 7.60
CA GLY A 75 1.25 0.20 6.18
C GLY A 75 2.43 -0.27 5.32
N SER A 76 3.65 0.16 5.64
CA SER A 76 4.83 -0.23 4.90
C SER A 76 5.13 -1.71 5.03
N VAL A 77 5.10 -2.22 6.26
CA VAL A 77 5.28 -3.65 6.54
C VAL A 77 4.20 -4.47 5.83
N ALA A 78 2.95 -4.04 5.83
CA ALA A 78 1.86 -4.75 5.17
C ALA A 78 2.07 -4.89 3.65
N TYR A 79 2.40 -3.79 2.96
CA TYR A 79 2.65 -3.83 1.51
C TYR A 79 3.90 -4.62 1.14
N ILE A 80 5.00 -4.44 1.88
CA ILE A 80 6.25 -5.18 1.63
C ILE A 80 6.04 -6.68 1.89
N PHE A 81 5.35 -7.03 2.97
CA PHE A 81 5.03 -8.42 3.28
C PHE A 81 4.16 -9.05 2.18
N ARG A 82 3.12 -8.34 1.71
CA ARG A 82 2.28 -8.81 0.60
C ARG A 82 3.08 -9.01 -0.68
N ALA A 83 3.87 -8.01 -1.08
CA ALA A 83 4.73 -8.12 -2.26
C ALA A 83 5.74 -9.28 -2.14
N PHE A 84 6.28 -9.52 -0.93
CA PHE A 84 7.18 -10.65 -0.68
C PHE A 84 6.47 -12.00 -0.81
N VAL A 85 5.25 -12.14 -0.29
CA VAL A 85 4.46 -13.38 -0.42
C VAL A 85 4.11 -13.63 -1.89
N GLU A 86 3.61 -12.61 -2.58
CA GLU A 86 3.29 -12.69 -4.02
C GLU A 86 4.54 -13.06 -4.84
N TYR A 87 5.69 -12.44 -4.56
CA TYR A 87 6.94 -12.78 -5.24
C TYR A 87 7.40 -14.22 -4.94
N LYS A 88 7.31 -14.67 -3.68
CA LYS A 88 7.84 -15.97 -3.26
C LYS A 88 6.98 -17.15 -3.73
N TYR A 89 5.67 -16.96 -3.79
CA TYR A 89 4.74 -18.07 -3.98
C TYR A 89 3.88 -17.94 -5.25
N GLU A 90 3.70 -16.74 -5.82
CA GLU A 90 2.97 -16.47 -7.08
C GLU A 90 3.85 -15.70 -8.08
N GLN A 91 5.15 -16.02 -8.13
CA GLN A 91 6.11 -15.31 -8.96
C GLN A 91 5.70 -15.23 -10.44
N GLU A 92 5.06 -16.30 -10.95
CA GLU A 92 4.59 -16.40 -12.33
C GLU A 92 3.44 -15.43 -12.64
N GLU A 93 2.60 -15.14 -11.64
CA GLU A 93 1.46 -14.21 -11.78
C GLU A 93 1.91 -12.74 -11.79
N LYS A 94 3.13 -12.45 -11.28
CA LYS A 94 3.77 -11.11 -11.28
C LYS A 94 2.96 -10.00 -10.62
N GLU A 95 1.94 -10.33 -9.82
CA GLU A 95 1.11 -9.35 -9.12
C GLU A 95 1.92 -8.51 -8.12
N TYR A 96 3.04 -9.05 -7.61
CA TYR A 96 4.00 -8.31 -6.79
C TYR A 96 4.51 -7.02 -7.44
N ILE A 97 4.58 -6.96 -8.78
CA ILE A 97 4.98 -5.75 -9.50
C ILE A 97 3.91 -4.67 -9.35
N ILE A 98 2.63 -5.06 -9.42
CA ILE A 98 1.50 -4.16 -9.22
C ILE A 98 1.46 -3.70 -7.77
N THR A 99 1.61 -4.62 -6.81
CA THR A 99 1.65 -4.30 -5.37
C THR A 99 2.76 -3.31 -5.03
N LEU A 100 3.94 -3.42 -5.63
CA LEU A 100 5.03 -2.46 -5.46
C LEU A 100 4.75 -1.10 -6.10
N VAL A 101 4.07 -1.06 -7.24
CA VAL A 101 3.62 0.20 -7.88
C VAL A 101 2.56 0.90 -7.03
N ASP A 102 1.61 0.14 -6.50
CA ASP A 102 0.57 0.63 -5.60
C ASP A 102 1.19 1.17 -4.30
N PHE A 103 2.15 0.43 -3.73
CA PHE A 103 2.98 0.89 -2.63
C PHE A 103 3.61 2.26 -2.96
N GLY A 104 4.43 2.35 -4.01
CA GLY A 104 5.09 3.61 -4.37
C GLY A 104 4.12 4.77 -4.55
N SER A 105 2.97 4.53 -5.19
CA SER A 105 1.96 5.56 -5.41
C SER A 105 1.32 6.11 -4.13
N LEU A 106 1.16 5.27 -3.10
CA LEU A 106 0.64 5.69 -1.81
C LEU A 106 1.70 6.40 -0.97
N TRP A 107 2.96 5.97 -1.05
CA TRP A 107 4.04 6.51 -0.20
C TRP A 107 4.63 7.83 -0.68
N VAL A 108 4.65 8.10 -1.98
CA VAL A 108 5.17 9.37 -2.54
C VAL A 108 4.45 10.60 -1.96
N PRO A 109 3.10 10.66 -1.89
CA PRO A 109 2.40 11.76 -1.25
C PRO A 109 2.73 11.92 0.24
N PHE A 110 2.87 10.82 0.98
CA PHE A 110 3.19 10.83 2.42
C PHE A 110 4.61 11.34 2.68
N ALA A 111 5.58 10.92 1.87
CA ALA A 111 6.96 11.40 1.98
C ALA A 111 7.06 12.91 1.75
N ILE A 112 6.32 13.44 0.77
CA ILE A 112 6.29 14.88 0.48
C ILE A 112 5.64 15.65 1.62
N LEU A 113 4.53 15.15 2.18
CA LEU A 113 3.92 15.76 3.36
C LEU A 113 4.90 15.83 4.54
N LEU A 114 5.66 14.76 4.81
CA LEU A 114 6.62 14.77 5.91
C LEU A 114 7.76 15.78 5.69
N VAL A 115 8.24 15.96 4.47
CA VAL A 115 9.28 16.96 4.15
C VAL A 115 8.75 18.39 4.31
N ASP A 116 7.48 18.63 3.96
CA ASP A 116 6.87 19.97 4.07
C ASP A 116 6.49 20.36 5.51
N PHE A 117 6.44 19.40 6.45
CA PHE A 117 6.09 19.61 7.87
C PHE A 117 7.30 19.72 8.82
N ILE A 118 8.53 19.45 8.34
CA ILE A 118 9.81 19.60 9.07
C ILE A 118 10.44 20.95 8.73
#